data_AF-A0A7Y8M4B3-F1
#
_entry.id   AF-A0A7Y8M4B3-F1
#
_cell.length_a   1.000
_cell.length_b   1.000
_cell.length_c   1.000
_cell.angle_alpha   90.00
_cell.angle_beta   90.00
_cell.angle_gamma   90.00
#
_symmetry.space_group_name_H-M   'P 1'
#
loop_
_entity.id
_entity.type
_entity.pdbx_description
1 polymer ?
#
loop_
_entity_poly.entity_id
_entity_poly.type
_entity_poly.pdbx_seq_one_letter_code
_entity_poly.pdbx_strand_id
1 'polypeptide(L)'
;MTLFVAEPIAPYGARPPAVTDSSFVAAIVYLEPSRNELLRALAGMQPVAPDLLRYEIANVGMNKIRRKECDLDAALQGLARFEEIAIDLLTAPLTPVLRLAERFSLSCYDASYLWLAGELSAPLFTLDARLAKAAQDYLQGPAR
;
A
#
# COMPACT_ATOMS: atom_id res chain seq x y z
N MET A 1 14.94 -17.99 40.22
CA MET A 1 13.82 -18.51 39.40
C MET A 1 14.31 -18.49 37.96
N THR A 2 14.46 -19.66 37.35
CA THR A 2 15.08 -19.78 36.02
C THR A 2 13.99 -20.09 35.01
N LEU A 3 13.78 -19.18 34.04
CA LEU A 3 12.86 -19.37 32.94
C LEU A 3 13.59 -20.02 31.77
N PHE A 4 13.09 -21.15 31.31
CA PHE A 4 13.56 -21.80 30.09
C PHE A 4 12.51 -21.59 29.00
N VAL A 5 12.91 -21.00 27.87
CA VAL A 5 12.05 -20.76 26.70
C VAL A 5 12.60 -21.60 25.55
N ALA A 6 11.73 -22.36 24.90
CA ALA A 6 12.01 -23.09 23.67
C ALA A 6 11.01 -22.62 22.61
N GLU A 7 11.51 -22.23 21.44
CA GLU A 7 10.72 -21.59 20.37
C GLU A 7 10.60 -22.46 19.11
N PRO A 8 9.50 -22.35 18.35
CA PRO A 8 9.34 -23.06 17.08
C PRO A 8 10.26 -22.49 15.97
N ILE A 9 10.54 -23.30 14.93
CA ILE A 9 11.33 -22.88 13.74
C ILE A 9 10.63 -21.73 12.97
N ALA A 10 9.31 -21.59 13.13
CA ALA A 10 8.57 -20.48 12.56
C ALA A 10 8.83 -19.19 13.38
N PRO A 11 9.27 -18.09 12.75
CA PRO A 11 9.65 -16.88 13.47
C PRO A 11 8.43 -16.28 14.18
N TYR A 12 8.49 -16.18 15.50
CA TYR A 12 7.69 -15.23 16.26
C TYR A 12 7.94 -13.83 15.68
N GLY A 13 6.91 -13.16 15.16
CA GLY A 13 7.00 -11.74 14.76
C GLY A 13 6.86 -11.40 13.27
N ALA A 14 6.50 -12.34 12.38
CA ALA A 14 6.10 -11.98 11.03
C ALA A 14 4.77 -11.22 11.08
N ARG A 15 4.82 -9.89 10.87
CA ARG A 15 3.61 -9.07 10.73
C ARG A 15 2.88 -9.50 9.45
N PRO A 16 1.56 -9.72 9.47
CA PRO A 16 0.83 -10.06 8.25
C PRO A 16 0.99 -8.95 7.21
N PRO A 17 1.16 -9.28 5.92
CA PRO A 17 1.27 -8.28 4.88
C PRO A 17 -0.03 -7.48 4.74
N ALA A 18 0.11 -6.20 4.43
CA ALA A 18 -0.96 -5.29 4.07
C ALA A 18 -0.55 -4.56 2.79
N VAL A 19 -1.30 -4.74 1.71
CA VAL A 19 -1.00 -3.99 0.49
C VAL A 19 -1.49 -2.56 0.68
N THR A 20 -0.62 -1.58 0.50
CA THR A 20 -0.97 -0.15 0.65
C THR A 20 -0.81 0.56 -0.68
N ASP A 21 -1.87 1.20 -1.16
CA ASP A 21 -1.82 1.98 -2.40
C ASP A 21 -1.16 3.35 -2.22
N SER A 22 -0.95 4.04 -3.33
CA SER A 22 -0.37 5.39 -3.30
C SER A 22 -1.25 6.41 -2.60
N SER A 23 -2.57 6.31 -2.69
CA SER A 23 -3.48 7.25 -2.01
C SER A 23 -3.38 7.15 -0.49
N PHE A 24 -3.30 5.93 0.05
CA PHE A 24 -3.13 5.66 1.47
C PHE A 24 -1.75 6.13 1.97
N VAL A 25 -0.69 5.76 1.26
CA VAL A 25 0.69 6.14 1.66
C VAL A 25 0.89 7.65 1.55
N ALA A 26 0.39 8.28 0.48
CA ALA A 26 0.45 9.73 0.30
C ALA A 26 -0.20 10.50 1.44
N ALA A 27 -1.36 10.04 1.92
CA ALA A 27 -2.05 10.67 3.04
C ALA A 27 -1.22 10.66 4.32
N ILE A 28 -0.42 9.60 4.53
CA ILE A 28 0.50 9.51 5.68
C ILE A 28 1.70 10.44 5.50
N VAL A 29 2.38 10.40 4.34
CA VAL A 29 3.66 11.11 4.15
C VAL A 29 3.50 12.62 3.96
N TYR A 30 2.36 13.04 3.39
CA TYR A 30 1.99 14.45 3.23
C TYR A 30 1.12 14.99 4.36
N LEU A 31 1.04 14.26 5.48
CA LEU A 31 0.43 14.74 6.74
C LEU A 31 -1.04 15.15 6.60
N GLU A 32 -1.80 14.41 5.80
CA GLU A 32 -3.24 14.65 5.66
C GLU A 32 -3.96 14.47 7.01
N PRO A 33 -5.11 15.14 7.23
CA PRO A 33 -5.84 15.06 8.50
C PRO A 33 -6.16 13.63 8.98
N SER A 34 -6.34 12.69 8.04
CA SER A 34 -6.63 11.28 8.32
C SER A 34 -5.41 10.45 8.75
N ARG A 35 -4.19 10.98 8.68
CA ARG A 35 -2.93 10.24 8.92
C ARG A 35 -2.95 9.35 10.16
N ASN A 36 -3.39 9.89 11.30
CA ASN A 36 -3.37 9.15 12.57
C ASN A 36 -4.36 7.98 12.60
N GLU A 37 -5.45 8.06 11.84
CA GLU A 37 -6.38 6.95 11.66
C GLU A 37 -5.77 5.87 10.76
N LEU A 38 -5.14 6.28 9.65
CA LEU A 38 -4.48 5.35 8.72
C LEU A 38 -3.33 4.59 9.39
N LEU A 39 -2.48 5.28 10.16
CA LEU A 39 -1.39 4.64 10.92
C LEU A 39 -1.91 3.64 11.96
N ARG A 40 -3.06 3.94 12.60
CA ARG A 40 -3.71 3.00 13.53
C ARG A 40 -4.28 1.80 12.80
N ALA A 41 -4.86 1.99 11.62
CA ALA A 41 -5.41 0.90 10.81
C ALA A 41 -4.33 -0.06 10.30
N LEU A 42 -3.13 0.44 9.98
CA LEU A 42 -1.98 -0.36 9.56
C LEU A 42 -1.21 -1.01 10.73
N ALA A 43 -1.52 -0.63 11.97
CA ALA A 43 -0.73 -1.05 13.13
C ALA A 43 -0.66 -2.59 13.26
N GLY A 44 0.56 -3.10 13.44
CA GLY A 44 0.80 -4.54 13.56
C GLY A 44 0.91 -5.30 12.23
N MET A 45 0.76 -4.61 11.09
CA MET A 45 0.91 -5.19 9.75
C MET A 45 2.24 -4.77 9.10
N GLN A 46 2.67 -5.53 8.09
CA GLN A 46 3.81 -5.18 7.25
C GLN A 46 3.31 -4.54 5.95
N PRO A 47 3.55 -3.25 5.71
CA PRO A 47 3.12 -2.62 4.47
C PRO A 47 3.93 -3.16 3.29
N VAL A 48 3.22 -3.50 2.22
CA VAL A 48 3.78 -4.00 0.96
C VAL A 48 3.14 -3.23 -0.20
N ALA A 49 3.90 -2.97 -1.25
CA ALA A 49 3.37 -2.31 -2.44
C ALA A 49 4.13 -2.68 -3.72
N PRO A 50 3.57 -2.45 -4.91
CA PRO A 50 4.31 -2.52 -6.15
C PRO A 50 5.42 -1.46 -6.20
N ASP A 51 6.54 -1.77 -6.85
CA ASP A 51 7.69 -0.86 -7.02
C ASP A 51 7.34 0.52 -7.62
N LEU A 52 6.27 0.58 -8.43
CA LEU A 52 5.75 1.81 -9.01
C LEU A 52 5.31 2.85 -7.96
N LEU A 53 5.02 2.44 -6.72
CA LEU A 53 4.60 3.32 -5.62
C LEU A 53 5.56 4.52 -5.46
N ARG A 54 6.87 4.29 -5.63
CA ARG A 54 7.90 5.35 -5.53
C ARG A 54 7.59 6.54 -6.44
N TYR A 55 7.21 6.26 -7.67
CA TYR A 55 6.92 7.29 -8.67
C TYR A 55 5.56 7.94 -8.43
N GLU A 56 4.58 7.17 -7.94
CA GLU A 56 3.27 7.71 -7.61
C GLU A 56 3.35 8.70 -6.45
N ILE A 57 4.10 8.40 -5.39
CA ILE A 57 4.30 9.31 -4.26
C ILE A 57 4.99 10.60 -4.71
N ALA A 58 6.04 10.50 -5.53
CA ALA A 58 6.68 11.68 -6.11
C ALA A 58 5.71 12.51 -6.97
N ASN A 59 4.86 11.85 -7.77
CA ASN A 59 3.85 12.52 -8.59
C ASN A 59 2.75 13.20 -7.73
N VAL A 60 2.36 12.61 -6.60
CA VAL A 60 1.46 13.28 -5.64
C VAL A 60 2.08 14.56 -5.11
N GLY A 61 3.36 14.53 -4.70
CA GLY A 61 4.09 15.74 -4.30
C GLY A 61 4.10 16.81 -5.38
N MET A 62 4.40 16.44 -6.64
CA MET A 62 4.36 17.36 -7.78
C MET A 62 2.96 17.94 -8.00
N ASN A 63 1.91 17.15 -7.85
CA ASN A 63 0.53 17.62 -7.99
C ASN A 63 0.14 18.60 -6.87
N LYS A 64 0.59 18.37 -5.63
CA LYS A 64 0.39 19.31 -4.52
C LYS A 64 1.10 20.65 -4.76
N ILE A 65 2.33 20.63 -5.27
CA ILE A 65 3.06 21.84 -5.69
C ILE A 65 2.28 22.59 -6.78
N ARG A 66 1.81 21.89 -7.82
CA ARG A 66 1.03 22.49 -8.92
C ARG A 66 -0.26 23.14 -8.43
N ARG A 67 -0.89 22.55 -7.41
CA ARG A 67 -2.10 23.07 -6.76
C ARG A 67 -1.81 24.16 -5.71
N LYS A 68 -0.53 24.50 -5.49
CA LYS A 68 -0.07 25.46 -4.47
C LYS A 68 -0.48 25.07 -3.04
N GLU A 69 -0.64 23.77 -2.80
CA GLU A 69 -0.93 23.23 -1.45
C GLU A 69 0.34 23.14 -0.60
N CYS A 70 1.50 23.02 -1.24
CA CYS A 70 2.81 23.02 -0.60
C CYS A 70 3.90 23.55 -1.54
N ASP A 71 5.09 23.82 -1.00
CA ASP A 71 6.29 24.13 -1.76
C ASP A 71 7.16 22.87 -2.00
N LEU A 72 8.28 23.05 -2.71
CA LEU A 72 9.20 21.96 -3.02
C LEU A 72 9.80 21.34 -1.75
N ASP A 73 10.17 22.16 -0.77
CA ASP A 73 10.80 21.69 0.46
C ASP A 73 9.83 20.80 1.27
N ALA A 74 8.57 21.21 1.40
CA ALA A 74 7.53 20.40 2.02
C ALA A 74 7.28 19.09 1.25
N ALA A 75 7.31 19.14 -0.09
CA ALA A 75 7.17 17.92 -0.91
C ALA A 75 8.35 16.95 -0.70
N LEU A 76 9.58 17.46 -0.64
CA LEU A 76 10.80 16.68 -0.37
C LEU A 76 10.79 16.08 1.04
N GLN A 77 10.30 16.81 2.04
CA GLN A 77 10.09 16.25 3.39
C GLN A 77 9.07 15.09 3.37
N GLY A 78 8.05 15.16 2.52
CA GLY A 78 7.14 14.02 2.29
C GLY A 78 7.87 12.81 1.74
N LEU A 79 8.78 12.99 0.78
CA LEU A 79 9.60 11.89 0.25
C LEU A 79 10.58 11.33 1.29
N ALA A 80 11.18 12.18 2.13
CA ALA A 80 12.02 11.72 3.23
C ALA A 80 11.23 10.83 4.20
N ARG A 81 9.99 11.22 4.56
CA ARG A 81 9.11 10.39 5.38
C ARG A 81 8.72 9.09 4.69
N PHE A 82 8.55 9.09 3.36
CA PHE A 82 8.27 7.87 2.61
C PHE A 82 9.40 6.86 2.75
N GLU A 83 10.66 7.28 2.64
CA GLU A 83 11.84 6.42 2.82
C GLU A 83 11.99 5.90 4.27
N GLU A 84 11.42 6.60 5.26
CA GLU A 84 11.37 6.13 6.66
C GLU A 84 10.31 5.04 6.89
N ILE A 85 9.31 4.91 6.02
CA ILE A 85 8.32 3.83 6.10
C ILE A 85 8.95 2.57 5.50
N ALA A 86 9.12 1.54 6.33
CA ALA A 86 9.61 0.23 5.90
C ALA A 86 8.55 -0.53 5.08
N ILE A 87 8.31 -0.09 3.85
CA ILE A 87 7.41 -0.72 2.87
C ILE A 87 8.22 -1.71 2.01
N ASP A 88 7.76 -2.96 1.96
CA ASP A 88 8.34 -3.94 1.06
C ASP A 88 7.83 -3.70 -0.37
N LEU A 89 8.74 -3.38 -1.28
CA LEU A 89 8.41 -3.09 -2.68
C LEU A 89 8.65 -4.32 -3.54
N LEU A 90 7.60 -4.78 -4.21
CA LEU A 90 7.59 -6.00 -5.02
C LEU A 90 7.26 -5.67 -6.48
N THR A 91 7.78 -6.45 -7.42
CA THR A 91 7.47 -6.26 -8.85
C THR A 91 6.21 -7.05 -9.23
N ALA A 92 5.25 -6.36 -9.84
CA ALA A 92 4.04 -6.99 -10.35
C ALA A 92 4.22 -7.45 -11.82
N PRO A 93 3.89 -8.72 -12.16
CA PRO A 93 4.01 -9.24 -13.51
C PRO A 93 2.96 -8.64 -14.45
N LEU A 94 3.41 -8.17 -15.62
CA LEU A 94 2.59 -7.39 -16.55
C LEU A 94 1.35 -8.13 -17.07
N THR A 95 1.49 -9.43 -17.38
CA THR A 95 0.38 -10.22 -17.96
C THR A 95 -0.82 -10.36 -17.02
N PRO A 96 -0.68 -10.83 -15.76
CA PRO A 96 -1.82 -10.89 -14.84
C PRO A 96 -2.34 -9.50 -14.44
N VAL A 97 -1.47 -8.49 -14.35
CA VAL A 97 -1.89 -7.09 -14.13
C VAL A 97 -2.82 -6.62 -15.25
N LEU A 98 -2.44 -6.83 -16.52
CA LEU A 98 -3.27 -6.42 -17.66
C LEU A 98 -4.63 -7.14 -17.66
N ARG A 99 -4.66 -8.44 -17.30
CA ARG A 99 -5.92 -9.20 -17.18
C ARG A 99 -6.82 -8.66 -16.07
N LEU A 100 -6.26 -8.29 -14.93
CA LEU A 100 -7.02 -7.69 -13.83
C LEU A 100 -7.51 -6.28 -14.18
N ALA A 101 -6.67 -5.49 -14.86
CA ALA A 101 -7.03 -4.17 -15.35
C ALA A 101 -8.23 -4.24 -16.30
N GLU A 102 -8.25 -5.18 -17.24
CA GLU A 102 -9.38 -5.39 -18.13
C GLU A 102 -10.62 -5.89 -17.37
N ARG A 103 -10.49 -6.94 -16.56
CA ARG A 103 -11.60 -7.55 -15.80
C ARG A 103 -12.32 -6.57 -14.88
N PHE A 104 -11.56 -5.76 -14.14
CA PHE A 104 -12.12 -4.83 -13.15
C PHE A 104 -12.25 -3.40 -13.68
N SER A 105 -11.97 -3.20 -14.98
CA SER A 105 -11.89 -1.87 -15.58
C SER A 105 -11.02 -0.93 -14.74
N LEU A 106 -9.78 -1.30 -14.46
CA LEU A 106 -8.83 -0.50 -13.68
C LEU A 106 -7.68 -0.02 -14.57
N SER A 107 -6.92 0.97 -14.09
CA SER A 107 -5.61 1.24 -14.69
C SER A 107 -4.65 0.08 -14.37
N CYS A 108 -3.59 -0.10 -15.18
CA CYS A 108 -2.55 -1.08 -14.84
C CYS A 108 -1.84 -0.74 -13.52
N TYR A 109 -1.84 0.53 -13.10
CA TYR A 109 -1.32 0.95 -11.80
C TYR A 109 -2.18 0.39 -10.67
N ASP A 110 -3.49 0.67 -10.67
CA ASP A 110 -4.42 0.15 -9.66
C ASP A 110 -4.48 -1.39 -9.68
N ALA A 111 -4.48 -1.99 -10.86
CA ALA A 111 -4.51 -3.44 -11.03
C ALA A 111 -3.24 -4.13 -10.51
N SER A 112 -2.10 -3.42 -10.42
CA SER A 112 -0.87 -3.96 -9.81
C SER A 112 -1.00 -4.11 -8.29
N TYR A 113 -1.65 -3.16 -7.61
CA TYR A 113 -1.98 -3.27 -6.19
C TYR A 113 -2.99 -4.39 -5.96
N LEU A 114 -4.01 -4.46 -6.82
CA LEU A 114 -5.01 -5.52 -6.77
C LEU A 114 -4.39 -6.92 -6.94
N TRP A 115 -3.51 -7.08 -7.95
CA TRP A 115 -2.77 -8.32 -8.17
C TRP A 115 -1.96 -8.71 -6.94
N LEU A 116 -1.20 -7.76 -6.39
CA LEU A 116 -0.33 -8.01 -5.24
C LEU A 116 -1.12 -8.44 -4.00
N ALA A 117 -2.29 -7.84 -3.78
CA ALA A 117 -3.18 -8.22 -2.68
C ALA A 117 -3.67 -9.66 -2.83
N GLY A 118 -4.00 -10.09 -4.05
CA GLY A 118 -4.38 -11.48 -4.33
C GLY A 118 -3.23 -12.46 -4.15
N GLU A 119 -2.06 -12.14 -4.70
CA GLU A 119 -0.86 -12.99 -4.62
C GLU A 119 -0.45 -13.25 -3.16
N LEU A 120 -0.50 -12.22 -2.32
CA LEU A 120 -0.14 -12.31 -0.91
C LEU A 120 -1.29 -12.75 0.00
N SER A 121 -2.50 -12.94 -0.56
CA SER A 121 -3.73 -13.12 0.23
C SER A 121 -3.87 -12.08 1.36
N ALA A 122 -3.54 -10.84 1.03
CA ALA A 122 -3.42 -9.71 1.95
C ALA A 122 -4.56 -8.70 1.73
N PRO A 123 -5.00 -7.99 2.77
CA PRO A 123 -5.92 -6.88 2.60
C PRO A 123 -5.27 -5.72 1.82
N LEU A 124 -6.10 -5.00 1.07
CA LEU A 124 -5.71 -3.78 0.35
C LEU A 124 -6.22 -2.53 1.10
N PHE A 125 -5.29 -1.67 1.49
CA PHE A 125 -5.54 -0.36 2.08
C PHE A 125 -5.47 0.70 0.98
N THR A 126 -6.62 1.31 0.69
CA THR A 126 -6.77 2.34 -0.35
C THR A 126 -7.82 3.37 0.05
N LEU A 127 -7.61 4.62 -0.38
CA LEU A 127 -8.61 5.69 -0.29
C LEU A 127 -9.38 5.88 -1.62
N ASP A 128 -9.08 5.07 -2.65
CA ASP A 128 -9.80 5.05 -3.91
C ASP A 128 -10.98 4.07 -3.86
N ALA A 129 -12.20 4.61 -4.02
CA ALA A 129 -13.42 3.82 -3.92
C ALA A 129 -13.59 2.78 -5.06
N ARG A 130 -13.04 3.05 -6.25
CA ARG A 130 -13.10 2.13 -7.40
C ARG A 130 -12.19 0.94 -7.15
N LEU A 131 -10.97 1.19 -6.70
CA LEU A 131 -10.02 0.15 -6.33
C LEU A 131 -10.50 -0.65 -5.12
N ALA A 132 -11.06 0.00 -4.10
CA ALA A 132 -11.65 -0.67 -2.94
C ALA A 132 -12.75 -1.66 -3.33
N LYS A 133 -13.65 -1.26 -4.24
CA LYS A 133 -14.71 -2.14 -4.74
C LYS A 133 -14.14 -3.34 -5.50
N ALA A 134 -13.19 -3.11 -6.40
CA ALA A 134 -12.54 -4.19 -7.13
C ALA A 134 -11.82 -5.18 -6.19
N ALA A 135 -11.19 -4.67 -5.11
CA ALA A 135 -10.53 -5.50 -4.11
C ALA A 135 -11.52 -6.34 -3.30
N GLN A 136 -12.68 -5.80 -2.93
CA GLN A 136 -13.74 -6.58 -2.29
C GLN A 136 -14.18 -7.75 -3.18
N ASP A 137 -14.45 -7.48 -4.45
CA ASP A 137 -14.89 -8.49 -5.42
C ASP A 137 -13.78 -9.53 -5.73
N TYR A 138 -12.52 -9.09 -5.81
CA TYR A 138 -11.40 -9.94 -6.15
C TYR A 138 -10.95 -10.85 -4.99
N LEU A 139 -10.84 -10.29 -3.78
CA LEU A 139 -10.29 -11.00 -2.62
C LEU A 139 -11.31 -11.90 -1.92
N GLN A 140 -12.62 -11.63 -2.05
CA GLN A 140 -13.66 -12.47 -1.47
C GLN A 140 -13.95 -13.74 -2.30
N GLY A 141 -13.41 -13.83 -3.52
CA GLY A 141 -13.73 -14.90 -4.48
C GLY A 141 -15.20 -14.86 -4.94
N PRO A 142 -15.60 -15.67 -5.94
CA PRO A 142 -17.03 -15.81 -6.22
C PRO A 142 -17.72 -16.34 -4.96
N ALA A 143 -18.81 -15.68 -4.54
CA ALA A 143 -19.67 -16.17 -3.47
C ALA A 143 -19.96 -17.66 -3.72
N ARG A 144 -19.58 -18.51 -2.77
CA ARG A 144 -19.91 -19.94 -2.81
C ARG A 144 -21.42 -20.14 -2.74
#